data_AF-A0A1F6NBX9-F1
#
_entry.id   AF-A0A1F6NBX9-F1
#
_cell.length_a   1.000
_cell.length_b   1.000
_cell.length_c   1.000
_cell.angle_alpha   90.00
_cell.angle_beta   90.00
_cell.angle_gamma   90.00
#
_symmetry.space_group_name_H-M   'P 1'
#
loop_
_entity.id
_entity.type
_entity.pdbx_description
1 polymer ?
#
loop_
_entity_poly.entity_id
_entity_poly.type
_entity_poly.pdbx_seq_one_letter_code
_entity_poly.pdbx_strand_id
1 'polypeptide(L)'
;MRFMVHKKDNPTIQDVLEAISDFAHYVQGKFEGIDGKFEGIEQRLTKIEETMVTKDYLDEKLADFRGDMVVLVRKEDTKLTSLISLLAHKNVLSKTEERQISNMEPFAH
;
A
#
# COMPACT_ATOMS: atom_id res chain seq x y z
N MET A 1 49.61 31.72 55.36
CA MET A 1 48.38 31.11 54.79
C MET A 1 48.80 30.36 53.53
N ARG A 2 48.86 29.02 53.57
CA ARG A 2 49.47 28.19 52.51
C ARG A 2 48.38 27.82 51.51
N PHE A 3 48.43 28.39 50.32
CA PHE A 3 47.58 27.98 49.20
C PHE A 3 48.06 26.60 48.72
N MET A 4 47.25 25.56 48.95
CA MET A 4 47.43 24.27 48.28
C MET A 4 46.91 24.42 46.85
N VAL A 5 47.83 24.50 45.90
CA VAL A 5 47.51 24.32 44.48
C VAL A 5 47.26 22.83 44.28
N HIS A 6 46.00 22.43 44.06
CA HIS A 6 45.70 21.10 43.56
C HIS A 6 46.32 20.98 42.16
N LYS A 7 47.43 20.25 42.06
CA LYS A 7 47.96 19.78 40.78
C LYS A 7 46.85 18.95 40.14
N LYS A 8 46.50 19.23 38.89
CA LYS A 8 45.67 18.34 38.10
C LYS A 8 46.52 17.11 37.84
N ASP A 9 46.27 16.03 38.58
CA ASP A 9 47.04 14.79 38.45
C ASP A 9 46.94 14.30 37.00
N ASN A 10 48.08 13.92 36.41
CA ASN A 10 48.11 13.39 35.07
C ASN A 10 47.36 12.05 35.05
N PRO A 11 46.54 11.79 34.02
CA PRO A 11 45.83 10.53 33.91
C PRO A 11 46.83 9.37 33.94
N THR A 12 46.54 8.40 34.79
CA THR A 12 47.30 7.18 34.94
C THR A 12 46.96 6.20 33.82
N ILE A 13 47.77 5.15 33.67
CA ILE A 13 47.46 4.05 32.74
C ILE A 13 46.10 3.42 33.07
N GLN A 14 45.72 3.36 34.36
CA GLN A 14 44.45 2.81 34.79
C GLN A 14 43.26 3.64 34.27
N ASP A 15 43.35 4.97 34.32
CA ASP A 15 42.30 5.87 33.83
C ASP A 15 42.09 5.70 32.32
N VAL A 16 43.19 5.48 31.58
CA VAL A 16 43.13 5.21 30.13
C VAL A 16 42.48 3.86 29.84
N LEU A 17 42.79 2.82 30.63
CA LEU A 17 42.20 1.49 30.46
C LEU A 17 40.70 1.49 30.78
N GLU A 18 40.26 2.22 31.80
CA GLU A 18 38.85 2.40 32.13
C GLU A 18 38.10 3.11 31.00
N ALA A 19 38.65 4.22 30.49
CA ALA A 19 38.07 4.94 29.37
C ALA A 19 37.96 4.09 28.09
N ILE A 20 38.95 3.24 27.82
CA ILE A 20 38.91 2.27 26.70
C ILE A 20 37.81 1.23 26.93
N SER A 21 37.67 0.72 28.15
CA SER A 21 36.62 -0.24 28.51
C SER A 21 35.22 0.36 28.33
N ASP A 22 35.00 1.57 28.83
CA ASP A 22 33.73 2.29 28.69
C ASP A 22 33.39 2.55 27.22
N PHE A 23 34.40 2.98 26.44
CA PHE A 23 34.23 3.17 25.00
C PHE A 23 33.87 1.86 24.30
N ALA A 24 34.55 0.75 24.62
CA ALA A 24 34.26 -0.55 24.03
C ALA A 24 32.83 -1.01 24.35
N HIS A 25 32.36 -0.85 25.59
CA HIS A 25 30.98 -1.17 25.97
C HIS A 25 29.96 -0.28 25.26
N TYR A 26 30.23 1.03 25.16
CA TYR A 26 29.37 1.95 24.44
C TYR A 26 29.24 1.57 22.97
N VAL A 27 30.37 1.28 22.32
CA VAL A 27 30.42 0.88 20.91
C VAL A 27 29.71 -0.46 20.70
N GLN A 28 29.90 -1.44 21.58
CA GLN A 28 29.20 -2.71 21.55
C GLN A 28 27.68 -2.52 21.60
N GLY A 29 27.17 -1.72 22.53
CA GLY A 29 25.73 -1.43 22.60
C GLY A 29 25.19 -0.68 21.38
N LYS A 30 26.03 0.14 20.72
CA LYS A 30 25.65 0.76 19.43
C LYS A 30 25.55 -0.28 18.31
N PHE A 31 26.47 -1.25 18.24
CA PHE A 31 26.42 -2.32 17.26
C PHE A 31 25.22 -3.23 17.47
N GLU A 32 24.92 -3.65 18.71
CA GLU A 32 23.72 -4.43 19.02
C GLU A 32 22.44 -3.68 18.61
N GLY A 33 22.39 -2.38 18.88
CA GLY A 33 21.28 -1.52 18.46
C GLY A 33 21.18 -1.32 16.94
N ILE A 34 22.28 -1.46 16.21
CA ILE A 34 22.32 -1.44 14.73
C ILE A 34 21.82 -2.78 14.19
N ASP A 35 22.30 -3.90 14.74
CA ASP A 35 21.89 -5.25 14.33
C ASP A 35 20.37 -5.43 14.47
N GLY A 36 19.80 -5.04 15.61
CA GLY A 36 18.34 -5.09 15.79
C GLY A 36 17.55 -4.21 14.81
N LYS A 37 18.12 -3.09 14.34
CA LYS A 37 17.50 -2.27 13.29
C LYS A 37 17.59 -2.93 11.92
N PHE A 38 18.70 -3.57 11.62
CA PHE A 38 18.88 -4.32 10.38
C PHE A 38 17.91 -5.49 10.30
N GLU A 39 17.78 -6.29 11.36
CA GLU A 39 16.78 -7.38 11.42
C GLU A 39 15.35 -6.84 11.22
N GLY A 40 15.01 -5.72 11.84
CA GLY A 40 13.71 -5.07 11.66
C GLY A 40 13.47 -4.53 10.25
N ILE A 41 14.52 -4.09 9.55
CA ILE A 41 14.44 -3.67 8.14
C ILE A 41 14.26 -4.88 7.23
N GLU A 42 15.03 -5.95 7.44
CA GLU A 42 14.93 -7.19 6.68
C GLU A 42 13.52 -7.78 6.74
N GLN A 43 12.94 -7.91 7.95
CA GLN A 43 11.58 -8.40 8.12
C GLN A 43 10.54 -7.55 7.36
N ARG A 44 10.73 -6.22 7.35
CA ARG A 44 9.83 -5.31 6.62
C ARG A 44 10.00 -5.44 5.11
N LEU A 45 11.23 -5.62 4.63
CA LEU A 45 11.51 -5.82 3.21
C LEU A 45 10.92 -7.14 2.72
N THR A 46 11.12 -8.25 3.44
CA THR A 46 10.50 -9.54 3.12
C THR A 46 8.98 -9.41 2.99
N LYS A 47 8.33 -8.74 3.96
CA LYS A 47 6.88 -8.51 3.89
C LYS A 47 6.46 -7.67 2.69
N ILE A 48 7.24 -6.65 2.33
CA ILE A 48 6.97 -5.84 1.13
C ILE A 48 7.11 -6.71 -0.12
N GLU A 49 8.18 -7.49 -0.24
CA GLU A 49 8.43 -8.39 -1.38
C GLU A 49 7.34 -9.44 -1.55
N GLU A 50 6.82 -10.00 -0.45
CA GLU A 50 5.74 -11.00 -0.48
C GLU A 50 4.37 -10.41 -0.88
N THR A 51 4.14 -9.13 -0.58
CA THR A 51 2.82 -8.49 -0.76
C THR A 51 2.75 -7.51 -1.91
N MET A 52 3.90 -7.10 -2.44
CA MET A 52 3.94 -6.15 -3.54
C MET A 52 3.46 -6.82 -4.83
N VAL A 53 2.67 -6.06 -5.57
CA VAL A 53 2.27 -6.42 -6.92
C VAL A 53 2.79 -5.35 -7.87
N THR A 54 3.05 -5.73 -9.11
CA THR A 54 3.49 -4.76 -10.12
C THR A 54 2.30 -3.94 -10.61
N LYS A 55 2.57 -2.69 -10.97
CA LYS A 55 1.59 -1.81 -11.61
C LYS A 55 1.04 -2.43 -12.89
N ASP A 56 1.89 -3.11 -13.67
CA ASP A 56 1.49 -3.79 -14.91
C ASP A 56 0.52 -4.95 -14.65
N TYR A 57 0.75 -5.75 -13.60
CA TYR A 57 -0.18 -6.82 -13.22
C TYR A 57 -1.55 -6.28 -12.82
N LEU A 58 -1.58 -5.17 -12.06
CA LEU A 58 -2.84 -4.51 -11.70
C LEU A 58 -3.54 -3.91 -12.91
N ASP A 59 -2.82 -3.24 -13.80
CA ASP A 59 -3.38 -2.66 -15.03
C ASP A 59 -4.00 -3.74 -15.93
N GLU A 60 -3.33 -4.89 -16.07
CA GLU A 60 -3.85 -6.05 -16.80
C GLU A 60 -5.16 -6.57 -16.17
N LYS A 61 -5.16 -6.83 -14.85
CA LYS A 61 -6.37 -7.33 -14.15
C LYS A 61 -7.52 -6.33 -14.16
N LEU A 62 -7.23 -5.04 -14.10
CA LEU A 62 -8.23 -3.99 -14.22
C LEU A 62 -8.79 -3.88 -15.65
N ALA A 63 -7.94 -4.10 -16.66
CA ALA A 63 -8.38 -4.15 -18.06
C ALA A 63 -9.29 -5.36 -18.31
N ASP A 64 -8.93 -6.54 -17.83
CA ASP A 64 -9.76 -7.76 -17.88
C ASP A 64 -11.12 -7.52 -17.21
N PHE A 65 -11.11 -7.04 -15.97
CA PHE A 65 -12.32 -6.77 -15.21
C PHE A 65 -13.23 -5.73 -15.89
N ARG A 66 -12.65 -4.67 -16.45
CA ARG A 66 -13.39 -3.68 -17.25
C ARG A 66 -14.01 -4.34 -18.48
N GLY A 67 -13.28 -5.22 -19.16
CA GLY A 67 -13.78 -6.00 -20.29
C GLY A 67 -15.01 -6.84 -19.92
N ASP A 68 -14.91 -7.58 -18.81
CA ASP A 68 -16.01 -8.40 -18.28
C ASP A 68 -17.24 -7.56 -17.96
N MET A 69 -17.07 -6.40 -17.32
CA MET A 69 -18.19 -5.49 -17.05
C MET A 69 -18.86 -4.98 -18.32
N VAL A 70 -18.09 -4.60 -19.35
CA VAL A 70 -18.66 -4.18 -20.63
C VAL A 70 -19.47 -5.29 -21.28
N VAL A 71 -19.01 -6.54 -21.20
CA VAL A 71 -19.74 -7.70 -21.72
C VAL A 71 -21.03 -7.94 -20.95
N LEU A 72 -21.00 -7.85 -19.61
CA LEU A 72 -22.18 -8.01 -18.76
C LEU A 72 -23.22 -6.93 -19.04
N VAL A 73 -22.81 -5.65 -19.07
CA VAL A 73 -23.70 -4.52 -19.35
C VAL A 73 -24.37 -4.67 -20.73
N ARG A 74 -23.62 -5.08 -21.76
CA ARG A 74 -24.21 -5.33 -23.10
C ARG A 74 -25.21 -6.48 -23.11
N LYS A 75 -24.94 -7.55 -22.36
CA LYS A 75 -25.88 -8.68 -22.24
C LYS A 75 -27.14 -8.29 -21.48
N GLU A 76 -27.01 -7.47 -20.43
CA GLU A 76 -28.14 -6.95 -19.67
C GLU A 76 -28.99 -6.01 -20.53
N ASP A 77 -28.36 -5.10 -21.28
CA ASP A 77 -29.02 -4.23 -22.24
C ASP A 77 -29.83 -5.04 -23.26
N THR A 78 -29.22 -6.05 -23.89
CA THR A 78 -29.92 -6.94 -24.85
C THR A 78 -31.16 -7.61 -24.24
N LYS A 79 -31.06 -8.06 -22.98
CA LYS A 79 -32.19 -8.66 -22.26
C LYS A 79 -33.27 -7.62 -21.95
N LEU A 80 -32.87 -6.42 -21.53
CA LEU A 80 -33.78 -5.32 -21.24
C LEU A 80 -34.53 -4.88 -22.50
N THR A 81 -33.85 -4.66 -23.62
CA THR A 81 -34.47 -4.31 -24.91
C THR A 81 -35.46 -5.40 -25.35
N SER A 82 -35.10 -6.67 -25.17
CA SER A 82 -35.98 -7.81 -25.48
C SER A 82 -37.25 -7.80 -24.61
N LEU A 83 -37.10 -7.50 -23.31
CA LEU A 83 -38.22 -7.39 -22.38
C LEU A 83 -39.13 -6.22 -22.73
N ILE A 84 -38.57 -5.04 -23.00
CA ILE A 84 -39.31 -3.85 -23.42
C ILE A 84 -40.13 -4.16 -24.68
N SER A 85 -39.51 -4.80 -25.67
CA SER A 85 -40.18 -5.20 -26.92
C SER A 85 -41.36 -6.15 -26.66
N LEU A 86 -41.19 -7.14 -25.76
CA LEU A 86 -42.25 -8.06 -25.38
C LEU A 86 -43.40 -7.37 -24.64
N LEU A 87 -43.10 -6.41 -23.76
CA LEU A 87 -44.12 -5.64 -23.03
C LEU A 87 -44.90 -4.69 -23.93
N ALA A 88 -44.21 -4.03 -24.88
CA ALA A 88 -44.85 -3.21 -25.90
C ALA A 88 -45.79 -4.05 -26.79
N HIS A 89 -45.34 -5.23 -27.25
CA HIS A 89 -46.18 -6.15 -28.03
C HIS A 89 -47.43 -6.61 -27.25
N LYS A 90 -47.31 -6.78 -25.93
CA LYS A 90 -48.43 -7.13 -25.06
C LYS A 90 -49.33 -5.95 -24.69
N ASN A 91 -49.08 -4.75 -25.26
CA ASN A 91 -49.76 -3.50 -24.93
C ASN A 91 -49.71 -3.15 -23.43
N VAL A 92 -48.67 -3.59 -22.72
CA VAL A 92 -48.44 -3.24 -21.31
C VAL A 92 -47.78 -1.87 -21.21
N LEU A 93 -46.90 -1.56 -22.17
CA LEU A 93 -46.25 -0.26 -22.31
C LEU A 93 -46.84 0.50 -23.50
N SER A 94 -47.05 1.80 -23.33
CA SER A 94 -47.28 2.72 -24.44
C SER A 94 -46.00 2.95 -25.23
N LYS A 95 -46.14 3.38 -26.49
CA LYS A 95 -45.00 3.77 -27.34
C LYS A 95 -44.16 4.91 -26.74
N THR A 96 -44.78 5.74 -25.90
CA THR A 96 -44.10 6.85 -25.22
C THR A 96 -43.19 6.31 -24.10
N GLU A 97 -43.69 5.36 -23.30
CA GLU A 97 -42.93 4.72 -22.23
C GLU A 97 -41.79 3.86 -22.77
N GLU A 98 -42.03 3.09 -23.84
CA GLU A 98 -41.01 2.32 -24.55
C GLU A 98 -39.84 3.21 -25.02
N ARG A 99 -40.15 4.35 -25.66
CA ARG A 99 -39.13 5.32 -26.10
C ARG A 99 -38.40 5.97 -24.94
N GLN A 100 -39.12 6.30 -23.85
CA GLN A 100 -38.49 6.89 -22.67
C GLN A 100 -37.48 5.93 -22.05
N ILE A 101 -37.83 4.66 -21.87
CA ILE A 101 -36.94 3.66 -21.27
C ILE A 101 -35.76 3.34 -22.20
N SER A 102 -35.99 3.24 -23.51
CA SER A 102 -34.92 2.95 -24.48
C SER A 102 -33.90 4.08 -24.63
N ASN A 103 -34.28 5.31 -24.27
CA ASN A 103 -33.38 6.47 -24.27
C ASN A 103 -32.70 6.68 -22.91
N MET A 104 -32.97 5.82 -21.91
CA MET A 104 -32.27 5.90 -20.63
C MET A 104 -30.84 5.39 -20.80
N GLU A 105 -29.90 6.12 -20.22
CA GLU A 105 -28.51 5.70 -20.10
C GLU A 105 -28.40 4.32 -19.41
N PRO A 106 -27.35 3.54 -19.73
CA PRO A 106 -26.04 3.89 -19.22
C PRO A 106 -25.20 4.71 -20.18
N PHE A 107 -25.54 4.73 -21.48
CA PHE A 107 -25.04 5.67 -22.49
C PHE A 107 -26.08 5.81 -23.62
N ALA A 108 -26.59 7.02 -23.83
CA ALA A 108 -27.28 7.39 -25.06
C ALA A 108 -26.28 7.37 -26.23
N HIS A 109 -26.69 6.81 -27.37
CA HIS A 109 -25.91 6.84 -28.61
C HIS A 109 -25.90 8.24 -29.24
#